data_AF-A0A6A4QXH2-F1
#
_entry.id   AF-A0A6A4QXH2-F1
#
_cell.length_a   1.000
_cell.length_b   1.000
_cell.length_c   1.000
_cell.angle_alpha   90.00
_cell.angle_beta   90.00
_cell.angle_gamma   90.00
#
_symmetry.space_group_name_H-M   'P 1'
#
loop_
_entity.id
_entity.type
_entity.pdbx_description
1 polymer ?
#
loop_
_entity_poly.entity_id
_entity_poly.type
_entity_poly.pdbx_seq_one_letter_code
_entity_poly.pdbx_strand_id
1 'polypeptide(L)'
;MDTVVDVGIFDGSLGIVSAISALKALHINGKLQKLRRPVEVIAFSDEEGVRFQTTFLGSGAIAGILPSTTLGVSDKRDVTIESVLKENSLEVTEESFLQLKYDSKSVWGYVEGPVLEQVGFPLGVVKGIAGQTRLKVTVRGSQGHAGTVPMSMRQDPMAAIAELIVLMESLYKNPEEYLSYDDQCSDSTVKSLSSSLVCTVGEISTWPSASNVIPLNI
;
A
#
# COMPACT_ATOMS: atom_id res chain seq x y z
N MET A 1 -12.27 -5.35 -8.54
CA MET A 1 -11.70 -4.15 -7.91
C MET A 1 -11.56 -4.47 -6.45
N ASP A 2 -10.35 -4.38 -5.93
CA ASP A 2 -10.09 -4.52 -4.51
C ASP A 2 -10.34 -3.17 -3.82
N THR A 3 -10.66 -3.26 -2.54
CA THR A 3 -10.80 -2.13 -1.62
C THR A 3 -10.22 -2.58 -0.29
N VAL A 4 -9.63 -1.66 0.48
CA VAL A 4 -9.37 -1.91 1.90
C VAL A 4 -10.68 -2.04 2.69
N VAL A 5 -10.59 -2.65 3.87
CA VAL A 5 -11.69 -2.70 4.85
C VAL A 5 -12.02 -1.26 5.28
N ASP A 6 -13.29 -0.88 5.29
CA ASP A 6 -13.80 0.45 5.70
C ASP A 6 -13.44 1.65 4.80
N VAL A 7 -13.20 1.45 3.49
CA VAL A 7 -13.07 2.57 2.54
C VAL A 7 -14.41 3.01 1.95
N GLY A 8 -14.49 4.28 1.53
CA GLY A 8 -15.67 4.84 0.87
C GLY A 8 -15.97 4.15 -0.47
N ILE A 9 -17.26 3.98 -0.81
CA ILE A 9 -17.72 3.27 -2.01
C ILE A 9 -17.17 3.79 -3.35
N PHE A 10 -16.55 4.97 -3.33
CA PHE A 10 -16.01 5.65 -4.51
C PHE A 10 -14.53 5.36 -4.76
N ASP A 11 -13.82 4.80 -3.78
CA ASP A 11 -12.39 4.52 -3.95
C ASP A 11 -12.17 3.42 -4.99
N GLY A 12 -11.24 3.68 -5.92
CA GLY A 12 -11.04 2.94 -7.16
C GLY A 12 -12.22 3.02 -8.16
N SER A 13 -13.43 2.67 -7.73
CA SER A 13 -14.61 2.47 -8.59
C SER A 13 -15.02 3.74 -9.35
N LEU A 14 -14.90 4.92 -8.71
CA LEU A 14 -15.22 6.20 -9.33
C LEU A 14 -14.35 6.46 -10.56
N GLY A 15 -13.05 6.18 -10.48
CA GLY A 15 -12.13 6.38 -11.60
C GLY A 15 -12.54 5.59 -12.85
N ILE A 16 -12.94 4.32 -12.65
CA ILE A 16 -13.37 3.44 -13.75
C ILE A 16 -14.71 3.90 -14.32
N VAL A 17 -15.69 4.18 -13.47
CA VAL A 17 -17.01 4.65 -13.91
C VAL A 17 -16.90 5.99 -14.64
N SER A 18 -16.05 6.90 -14.15
CA SER A 18 -15.76 8.17 -14.81
C SER A 18 -15.12 7.99 -16.19
N ALA A 19 -14.13 7.09 -16.32
CA ALA A 19 -13.49 6.80 -17.60
C ALA A 19 -14.48 6.22 -18.62
N ILE A 20 -15.28 5.23 -18.21
CA ILE A 20 -16.34 4.64 -19.05
C ILE A 20 -17.37 5.70 -19.45
N SER A 21 -17.78 6.55 -18.50
CA SER A 21 -18.75 7.63 -18.74
C SER A 21 -18.21 8.65 -19.74
N ALA A 22 -16.92 9.01 -19.66
CA ALA A 22 -16.27 9.90 -20.61
C ALA A 22 -16.23 9.29 -22.02
N LEU A 23 -15.87 8.01 -22.16
CA LEU A 23 -15.88 7.31 -23.45
C LEU A 23 -17.31 7.21 -24.03
N LYS A 24 -18.31 6.93 -23.20
CA LYS A 24 -19.72 6.94 -23.61
C LYS A 24 -20.17 8.31 -24.10
N ALA A 25 -19.78 9.38 -23.40
CA ALA A 25 -20.08 10.75 -23.83
C ALA A 25 -19.41 11.10 -25.17
N LEU A 26 -18.15 10.69 -25.38
CA LEU A 26 -17.46 10.85 -26.65
C LEU A 26 -18.14 10.06 -27.77
N HIS A 27 -18.62 8.85 -27.49
CA HIS A 27 -19.33 8.02 -28.44
C HIS A 27 -20.64 8.66 -28.90
N ILE A 28 -21.50 9.05 -27.95
CA ILE A 28 -22.81 9.67 -28.23
C ILE A 28 -22.64 10.98 -29.03
N ASN A 29 -21.58 11.75 -28.76
CA ASN A 29 -21.30 12.99 -29.48
C ASN A 29 -20.55 12.80 -30.82
N GLY A 30 -20.35 11.56 -31.28
CA GLY A 30 -19.63 11.26 -32.52
C GLY A 30 -18.15 11.68 -32.51
N LYS A 31 -17.56 11.85 -31.32
CA LYS A 31 -16.17 12.27 -31.13
C LYS A 31 -15.21 11.11 -30.85
N LEU A 32 -15.71 9.95 -30.44
CA LEU A 32 -14.87 8.78 -30.16
C LEU A 32 -14.01 8.38 -31.37
N GLN A 33 -14.62 8.37 -32.56
CA GLN A 33 -13.95 8.09 -33.84
C GLN A 33 -12.88 9.13 -34.22
N LYS A 34 -12.87 10.31 -33.58
CA LYS A 34 -11.90 11.39 -33.84
C LYS A 34 -10.63 11.26 -32.99
N LEU A 35 -10.60 10.32 -32.05
CA LEU A 35 -9.41 10.06 -31.26
C LEU A 35 -8.31 9.53 -32.19
N ARG A 36 -7.13 10.14 -32.09
CA ARG A 36 -5.96 9.75 -32.90
C ARG A 36 -5.27 8.48 -32.39
N ARG A 37 -5.65 8.03 -31.18
CA ARG A 37 -5.04 6.90 -30.48
C ARG A 37 -6.13 6.09 -29.80
N PRO A 38 -5.95 4.76 -29.66
CA PRO A 38 -6.83 3.94 -28.85
C PRO A 38 -6.79 4.43 -27.39
N VAL A 39 -7.92 4.26 -26.70
CA VAL A 39 -8.05 4.50 -25.27
C VAL A 39 -8.55 3.22 -24.65
N GLU A 40 -7.81 2.74 -23.65
CA GLU A 40 -8.13 1.52 -22.91
C GLU A 40 -8.47 1.89 -21.47
N VAL A 41 -9.47 1.23 -20.91
CA VAL A 41 -9.85 1.38 -19.50
C VAL A 41 -9.48 0.08 -18.81
N ILE A 42 -8.54 0.16 -17.87
CA ILE A 42 -8.01 -1.00 -17.16
C ILE A 42 -8.44 -0.91 -15.70
N ALA A 43 -9.07 -1.98 -15.20
CA ALA A 43 -9.36 -2.16 -13.79
C ALA A 43 -8.24 -3.01 -13.19
N PHE A 44 -7.25 -2.38 -12.55
CA PHE A 44 -6.19 -3.13 -11.90
C PHE A 44 -6.73 -3.93 -10.70
N SER A 45 -6.09 -5.07 -10.44
CA SER A 45 -6.40 -5.96 -9.32
C SER A 45 -5.31 -5.88 -8.25
N ASP A 46 -5.74 -5.97 -6.99
CA ASP A 46 -4.85 -6.05 -5.81
C ASP A 46 -3.85 -4.89 -5.79
N GLU A 47 -4.39 -3.68 -5.92
CA GLU A 47 -3.66 -2.42 -5.72
C GLU A 47 -3.20 -2.33 -4.26
N GLU A 48 -4.09 -2.64 -3.32
CA GLU A 48 -3.90 -2.43 -1.90
C GLU A 48 -2.99 -3.50 -1.25
N GLY A 49 -2.94 -4.69 -1.87
CA GLY A 49 -2.12 -5.81 -1.42
C GLY A 49 -2.63 -6.47 -0.13
N VAL A 50 -3.92 -6.33 0.22
CA VAL A 50 -4.46 -6.77 1.52
C VAL A 50 -4.37 -8.28 1.71
N ARG A 51 -4.61 -9.05 0.65
CA ARG A 51 -4.74 -10.52 0.75
C ARG A 51 -3.39 -11.23 0.68
N PHE A 52 -2.56 -10.84 -0.28
CA PHE A 52 -1.32 -11.54 -0.63
C PHE A 52 -0.06 -10.74 -0.24
N GLN A 53 -0.21 -9.52 0.28
CA GLN A 53 0.90 -8.61 0.59
C GLN A 53 1.75 -8.24 -0.65
N THR A 54 1.24 -8.52 -1.86
CA THR A 54 1.95 -8.33 -3.12
C THR A 54 1.88 -6.93 -3.69
N THR A 55 0.96 -6.07 -3.20
CA THR A 55 0.70 -4.65 -3.54
C THR A 55 0.94 -4.28 -5.01
N PHE A 56 -0.07 -3.79 -5.71
CA PHE A 56 0.00 -3.46 -7.14
C PHE A 56 0.17 -4.69 -8.05
N LEU A 57 -0.52 -5.81 -7.76
CA LEU A 57 -0.37 -7.04 -8.56
C LEU A 57 -0.69 -6.80 -10.05
N GLY A 58 -1.84 -6.20 -10.34
CA GLY A 58 -2.30 -5.98 -11.71
C GLY A 58 -1.44 -4.97 -12.47
N SER A 59 -1.13 -3.83 -11.85
CA SER A 59 -0.33 -2.77 -12.46
C SER A 59 1.15 -3.17 -12.55
N GLY A 60 1.67 -3.90 -11.57
CA GLY A 60 3.01 -4.46 -11.59
C GLY A 60 3.22 -5.52 -12.68
N ALA A 61 2.21 -6.34 -12.95
CA ALA A 61 2.22 -7.30 -14.06
C ALA A 61 2.27 -6.57 -15.42
N ILE A 62 1.43 -5.55 -15.62
CA ILE A 62 1.42 -4.74 -16.84
C ILE A 62 2.71 -3.91 -17.00
N ALA A 63 3.31 -3.43 -15.90
CA ALA A 63 4.60 -2.77 -15.94
C ALA A 63 5.77 -3.75 -16.18
N GLY A 64 5.55 -5.06 -15.98
CA GLY A 64 6.55 -6.11 -16.10
C GLY A 64 7.64 -6.03 -15.03
N ILE A 65 7.29 -5.57 -13.83
CA ILE A 65 8.21 -5.47 -12.68
C ILE A 65 8.06 -6.65 -11.71
N LEU A 66 7.01 -7.46 -11.86
CA LEU A 66 6.77 -8.62 -11.02
C LEU A 66 7.45 -9.87 -11.62
N PRO A 67 8.22 -10.63 -10.83
CA PRO A 67 8.76 -11.91 -11.27
C PRO A 67 7.64 -12.96 -11.38
N SER A 68 7.84 -14.01 -12.18
CA SER A 68 6.87 -15.12 -12.32
C SER A 68 6.61 -15.85 -11.00
N THR A 69 7.59 -15.85 -10.09
CA THR A 69 7.46 -16.40 -8.73
C THR A 69 6.34 -15.77 -7.90
N THR A 70 5.84 -14.59 -8.30
CA THR A 70 4.69 -13.93 -7.66
C THR A 70 3.45 -14.82 -7.66
N LEU A 71 3.24 -15.64 -8.71
CA LEU A 71 2.09 -16.56 -8.80
C LEU A 71 2.04 -17.57 -7.64
N GLY A 72 3.19 -17.90 -7.06
CA GLY A 72 3.32 -18.82 -5.93
C GLY A 72 3.15 -18.17 -4.55
N VAL A 73 2.89 -16.85 -4.46
CA VAL A 73 2.67 -16.18 -3.17
C VAL A 73 1.33 -16.62 -2.58
N SER A 74 1.34 -16.99 -1.29
CA SER A 74 0.17 -17.45 -0.55
C SER A 74 -0.44 -16.39 0.36
N ASP A 75 -1.76 -16.43 0.52
CA ASP A 75 -2.48 -15.65 1.54
C ASP A 75 -2.32 -16.26 2.95
N LYS A 76 -2.89 -15.61 3.99
CA LYS A 76 -2.85 -16.11 5.38
C LYS A 76 -3.53 -17.47 5.59
N ARG A 77 -4.16 -18.06 4.56
CA ARG A 77 -4.83 -19.37 4.56
C ARG A 77 -4.14 -20.37 3.63
N ASP A 78 -2.90 -20.11 3.23
CA ASP A 78 -2.09 -20.94 2.33
C ASP A 78 -2.68 -21.13 0.93
N VAL A 79 -3.55 -20.21 0.48
CA VAL A 79 -4.08 -20.21 -0.90
C VAL A 79 -3.17 -19.35 -1.78
N THR A 80 -2.71 -19.85 -2.93
CA THR A 80 -1.80 -19.11 -3.83
C THR A 80 -2.53 -18.18 -4.79
N ILE A 81 -1.81 -17.20 -5.35
CA ILE A 81 -2.35 -16.35 -6.43
C ILE A 81 -2.76 -17.21 -7.63
N GLU A 82 -1.93 -18.16 -8.03
CA GLU A 82 -2.22 -19.10 -9.12
C GLU A 82 -3.54 -19.86 -8.90
N SER A 83 -3.76 -20.39 -7.69
CA SER A 83 -4.98 -21.17 -7.41
C SER A 83 -6.23 -20.27 -7.47
N VAL A 84 -6.14 -19.03 -7.00
CA VAL A 84 -7.25 -18.07 -7.08
C VAL A 84 -7.56 -17.67 -8.52
N LEU A 85 -6.55 -17.44 -9.36
CA LEU A 85 -6.76 -17.15 -10.77
C LEU A 85 -7.45 -18.32 -11.47
N LYS A 86 -6.99 -19.54 -11.20
CA LYS A 86 -7.59 -20.77 -11.74
C LYS A 86 -9.04 -20.97 -11.30
N GLU A 87 -9.36 -20.70 -10.04
CA GLU A 87 -10.74 -20.73 -9.53
C GLU A 87 -11.65 -19.72 -10.25
N ASN A 88 -11.10 -18.58 -10.69
CA ASN A 88 -11.79 -17.57 -11.48
C ASN A 88 -11.72 -17.84 -12.99
N SER A 89 -11.39 -19.06 -13.41
CA SER A 89 -11.28 -19.48 -14.82
C SER A 89 -10.23 -18.71 -15.63
N LEU A 90 -9.20 -18.19 -14.95
CA LEU A 90 -8.03 -17.56 -15.56
C LEU A 90 -6.85 -18.53 -15.46
N GLU A 91 -6.51 -19.18 -16.57
CA GLU A 91 -5.29 -19.99 -16.66
C GLU A 91 -4.09 -19.09 -16.99
N VAL A 92 -3.15 -19.00 -16.06
CA VAL A 92 -1.93 -18.19 -16.21
C VAL A 92 -0.73 -19.10 -16.01
N THR A 93 0.19 -19.10 -16.98
CA THR A 93 1.50 -19.73 -16.86
C THR A 93 2.54 -18.67 -16.55
N GLU A 94 3.74 -19.08 -16.14
CA GLU A 94 4.84 -18.13 -15.96
C GLU A 94 5.14 -17.35 -17.25
N GLU A 95 5.08 -18.00 -18.42
CA GLU A 95 5.30 -17.36 -19.70
C GLU A 95 4.19 -16.36 -20.03
N SER A 96 2.92 -16.72 -19.83
CA SER A 96 1.81 -15.82 -20.13
C SER A 96 1.78 -14.63 -19.17
N PHE A 97 2.18 -14.82 -17.91
CA PHE A 97 2.33 -13.74 -16.94
C PHE A 97 3.37 -12.70 -17.36
N LEU A 98 4.56 -13.15 -17.82
CA LEU A 98 5.61 -12.25 -18.29
C LEU A 98 5.23 -11.51 -19.59
N GLN A 99 4.30 -12.06 -20.37
CA GLN A 99 3.78 -11.43 -21.59
C GLN A 99 2.71 -10.35 -21.35
N LEU A 100 2.19 -10.21 -20.13
CA LEU A 100 1.25 -9.14 -19.78
C LEU A 100 1.88 -7.74 -19.85
N LYS A 101 3.21 -7.68 -19.86
CA LYS A 101 3.99 -6.45 -19.89
C LYS A 101 3.66 -5.60 -21.12
N TYR A 102 3.32 -4.34 -20.89
CA TYR A 102 3.20 -3.34 -21.94
C TYR A 102 4.57 -2.88 -22.43
N ASP A 103 4.66 -2.60 -23.73
CA ASP A 103 5.75 -1.79 -24.25
C ASP A 103 5.59 -0.35 -23.74
N SER A 104 6.52 0.14 -22.92
CA SER A 104 6.45 1.50 -22.40
C SER A 104 6.43 2.57 -23.50
N LYS A 105 6.92 2.25 -24.71
CA LYS A 105 6.86 3.14 -25.87
C LYS A 105 5.48 3.19 -26.53
N SER A 106 4.61 2.21 -26.28
CA SER A 106 3.24 2.21 -26.81
C SER A 106 2.28 3.03 -25.94
N VAL A 107 2.66 3.34 -24.70
CA VAL A 107 1.86 4.11 -23.74
C VAL A 107 2.19 5.60 -23.85
N TRP A 108 1.23 6.38 -24.35
CA TRP A 108 1.40 7.83 -24.50
C TRP A 108 1.13 8.61 -23.21
N GLY A 109 0.23 8.11 -22.35
CA GLY A 109 -0.12 8.76 -21.10
C GLY A 109 -1.03 7.89 -20.23
N TYR A 110 -1.03 8.18 -18.94
CA TYR A 110 -1.86 7.53 -17.93
C TYR A 110 -2.70 8.60 -17.21
N VAL A 111 -3.95 8.28 -16.90
CA VAL A 111 -4.87 9.17 -16.20
C VAL A 111 -5.50 8.39 -15.05
N GLU A 112 -5.41 8.93 -13.85
CA GLU A 112 -6.00 8.37 -12.65
C GLU A 112 -7.09 9.30 -12.11
N GLY A 113 -8.14 8.73 -11.52
CA GLY A 113 -9.28 9.47 -10.99
C GLY A 113 -9.02 9.92 -9.55
N PRO A 114 -9.28 11.18 -9.19
CA PRO A 114 -8.95 11.69 -7.86
C PRO A 114 -9.97 11.32 -6.77
N VAL A 115 -9.49 11.22 -5.53
CA VAL A 115 -10.27 11.40 -4.30
C VAL A 115 -10.08 12.84 -3.85
N LEU A 116 -11.10 13.70 -4.01
CA LEU A 116 -11.05 15.14 -3.67
C LEU A 116 -12.24 15.62 -2.82
N GLU A 117 -12.82 14.72 -2.03
CA GLU A 117 -14.01 15.05 -1.24
C GLU A 117 -13.72 16.11 -0.16
N GLN A 118 -12.51 16.12 0.42
CA GLN A 118 -12.25 16.86 1.65
C GLN A 118 -11.89 18.34 1.46
N VAL A 119 -11.42 18.75 0.27
CA VAL A 119 -10.88 20.11 0.03
C VAL A 119 -11.89 21.00 -0.73
N GLY A 120 -13.06 20.48 -1.09
CA GLY A 120 -14.13 21.26 -1.74
C GLY A 120 -13.79 21.80 -3.13
N PHE A 121 -12.70 21.34 -3.75
CA PHE A 121 -12.32 21.72 -5.10
C PHE A 121 -12.83 20.70 -6.12
N PRO A 122 -13.39 21.14 -7.26
CA PRO A 122 -13.96 20.25 -8.27
C PRO A 122 -12.90 19.49 -9.08
N LEU A 123 -11.63 19.91 -9.02
CA LEU A 123 -10.51 19.30 -9.72
C LEU A 123 -9.19 19.61 -8.99
N GLY A 124 -8.33 18.61 -8.89
CA GLY A 124 -6.98 18.72 -8.34
C GLY A 124 -6.00 18.04 -9.28
N VAL A 125 -4.89 18.71 -9.58
CA VAL A 125 -3.81 18.15 -10.40
C VAL A 125 -2.82 17.48 -9.46
N VAL A 126 -2.71 16.15 -9.54
CA VAL A 126 -1.74 15.37 -8.74
C VAL A 126 -0.32 15.83 -9.10
N LYS A 127 0.42 16.35 -8.13
CA LYS A 127 1.81 16.80 -8.32
C LYS A 127 2.83 15.69 -8.16
N GLY A 128 2.48 14.61 -7.47
CA GLY A 128 3.34 13.47 -7.21
C GLY A 128 2.61 12.42 -6.37
N ILE A 129 3.19 11.22 -6.30
CA ILE A 129 2.71 10.11 -5.49
C ILE A 129 3.60 10.04 -4.25
N ALA A 130 3.00 9.86 -3.07
CA ALA A 130 3.76 9.71 -1.83
C ALA A 130 4.63 8.44 -1.89
N GLY A 131 5.91 8.56 -1.53
CA GLY A 131 6.75 7.39 -1.36
C GLY A 131 6.29 6.58 -0.15
N GLN A 132 6.08 5.27 -0.33
CA GLN A 132 5.70 4.37 0.76
C GLN A 132 6.85 3.40 1.08
N THR A 133 7.07 3.14 2.36
CA THR A 133 7.94 2.06 2.83
C THR A 133 7.19 1.25 3.88
N ARG A 134 7.19 -0.08 3.73
CA ARG A 134 6.58 -1.02 4.67
C ARG A 134 7.71 -1.82 5.33
N LEU A 135 7.73 -1.86 6.67
CA LEU A 135 8.78 -2.52 7.44
C LEU A 135 8.18 -3.60 8.34
N LYS A 136 8.88 -4.73 8.45
CA LYS A 136 8.65 -5.72 9.49
C LYS A 136 9.74 -5.57 10.54
N VAL A 137 9.35 -5.18 11.75
CA VAL A 137 10.25 -5.02 12.89
C VAL A 137 10.04 -6.20 13.83
N THR A 138 11.12 -6.77 14.36
CA THR A 138 11.05 -7.80 15.39
C THR A 138 11.86 -7.37 16.60
N VAL A 139 11.21 -7.28 17.75
CA VAL A 139 11.84 -6.93 19.02
C VAL A 139 11.92 -8.18 19.89
N ARG A 140 13.12 -8.47 20.40
CA ARG A 140 13.39 -9.64 21.21
C ARG A 140 13.70 -9.23 22.64
N GLY A 141 13.13 -9.96 23.59
CA GLY A 141 13.36 -9.76 25.01
C GLY A 141 13.63 -11.09 25.71
N SER A 142 13.30 -11.14 27.00
CA SER A 142 13.46 -12.33 27.84
C SER A 142 12.12 -12.78 28.39
N GLN A 143 11.72 -14.02 28.06
CA GLN A 143 10.48 -14.61 28.56
C GLN A 143 10.56 -14.87 30.08
N GLY A 144 9.44 -14.67 30.77
CA GLY A 144 9.35 -14.95 32.20
C GLY A 144 7.92 -14.90 32.71
N HIS A 145 7.68 -15.45 33.91
CA HIS A 145 6.36 -15.43 34.51
C HIS A 145 6.04 -14.03 35.04
N ALA A 146 4.94 -13.44 34.56
CA ALA A 146 4.57 -12.05 34.81
C ALA A 146 4.32 -11.74 36.31
N GLY A 147 4.03 -12.75 37.12
CA GLY A 147 3.85 -12.61 38.56
C GLY A 147 5.12 -12.75 39.41
N THR A 148 6.22 -13.30 38.87
CA THR A 148 7.41 -13.64 39.70
C THR A 148 8.69 -12.95 39.26
N VAL A 149 8.79 -12.48 38.01
CA VAL A 149 9.95 -11.70 37.55
C VAL A 149 9.81 -10.25 38.02
N PRO A 150 10.73 -9.74 38.88
CA PRO A 150 10.72 -8.36 39.34
C PRO A 150 10.82 -7.38 38.17
N MET A 151 10.16 -6.22 38.27
CA MET A 151 10.13 -5.22 37.19
C MET A 151 11.53 -4.77 36.75
N SER A 152 12.46 -4.60 37.70
CA SER A 152 13.84 -4.18 37.44
C SER A 152 14.68 -5.21 36.67
N MET A 153 14.20 -6.44 36.52
CA MET A 153 14.89 -7.52 35.82
C MET A 153 14.26 -7.86 34.46
N ARG A 154 13.17 -7.17 34.08
CA ARG A 154 12.46 -7.48 32.85
C ARG A 154 13.19 -6.93 31.64
N GLN A 155 13.16 -7.70 30.57
CA GLN A 155 13.45 -7.25 29.22
C GLN A 155 12.19 -7.53 28.40
N ASP A 156 11.16 -6.70 28.62
CA ASP A 156 9.82 -6.91 28.06
C ASP A 156 9.73 -6.27 26.67
N PRO A 157 9.62 -7.07 25.58
CA PRO A 157 9.55 -6.52 24.23
C PRO A 157 8.23 -5.78 23.97
N MET A 158 7.14 -6.05 24.72
CA MET A 158 5.89 -5.32 24.61
C MET A 158 6.02 -3.88 25.09
N ALA A 159 6.65 -3.68 26.25
CA ALA A 159 6.91 -2.35 26.75
C ALA A 159 7.79 -1.55 25.77
N ALA A 160 8.84 -2.17 25.24
CA ALA A 160 9.73 -1.53 24.27
C ALA A 160 9.01 -1.13 22.96
N ILE A 161 8.13 -1.99 22.43
CA ILE A 161 7.34 -1.67 21.24
C ILE A 161 6.31 -0.57 21.51
N ALA A 162 5.65 -0.59 22.67
CA ALA A 162 4.69 0.46 23.03
C ALA A 162 5.36 1.84 23.08
N GLU A 163 6.54 1.94 23.68
CA GLU A 163 7.34 3.17 23.71
C GLU A 163 7.78 3.59 22.31
N LEU A 164 8.22 2.64 21.47
CA LEU A 164 8.63 2.91 20.10
C LEU A 164 7.48 3.48 19.27
N ILE A 165 6.27 2.92 19.38
CA ILE A 165 5.09 3.39 18.63
C ILE A 165 4.75 4.83 19.01
N VAL A 166 4.74 5.15 20.30
CA VAL A 166 4.47 6.51 20.79
C VAL A 166 5.55 7.49 20.34
N LEU A 167 6.82 7.07 20.39
CA LEU A 167 7.94 7.87 19.90
C LEU A 167 7.81 8.13 18.40
N MET A 168 7.47 7.12 17.60
CA MET A 168 7.25 7.29 16.16
C MET A 168 6.11 8.26 15.89
N GLU A 169 4.97 8.13 16.57
CA GLU A 169 3.86 9.07 16.40
C GLU A 169 4.28 10.50 16.74
N SER A 170 5.04 10.69 17.83
CA SER A 170 5.55 12.00 18.25
C SER A 170 6.53 12.59 17.24
N LEU A 171 7.46 11.78 16.73
CA LEU A 171 8.42 12.18 15.69
C LEU A 171 7.72 12.61 14.41
N TYR A 172 6.70 11.87 13.96
CA TYR A 172 6.00 12.21 12.72
C TYR A 172 5.08 13.43 12.88
N LYS A 173 4.60 13.71 14.11
CA LYS A 173 3.85 14.93 14.43
C LYS A 173 4.75 16.17 14.52
N ASN A 174 5.92 16.04 15.14
CA ASN A 174 6.84 17.15 15.43
C ASN A 174 8.30 16.79 15.03
N PRO A 175 8.58 16.55 13.73
CA PRO A 175 9.88 16.03 13.30
C PRO A 175 11.07 16.95 13.65
N GLU A 176 10.83 18.25 13.73
CA GLU A 176 11.82 19.27 14.14
C GLU A 176 12.38 19.07 15.55
N GLU A 177 11.69 18.37 16.45
CA GLU A 177 12.18 18.09 17.80
C GLU A 177 13.17 16.92 17.86
N TYR A 178 13.16 16.05 16.84
CA TYR A 178 13.88 14.77 16.85
C TYR A 178 14.96 14.65 15.78
N LEU A 179 14.84 15.38 14.68
CA LEU A 179 15.74 15.27 13.54
C LEU A 179 16.77 16.42 13.58
N SER A 180 18.02 16.09 13.87
CA SER A 180 19.16 16.99 13.67
C SER A 180 19.68 16.82 12.24
N TYR A 181 19.85 17.92 11.50
CA TYR A 181 20.31 17.87 10.12
C TYR A 181 21.69 18.52 9.97
N ASP A 182 22.55 17.87 9.19
CA ASP A 182 23.77 18.47 8.67
C ASP A 182 23.43 19.52 7.60
N ASP A 183 24.36 20.46 7.33
CA ASP A 183 24.23 21.69 6.51
C ASP A 183 23.68 21.52 5.06
N GLN A 184 23.31 20.32 4.64
CA GLN A 184 22.79 20.01 3.31
C GLN A 184 21.25 20.03 3.21
N CYS A 185 20.52 20.09 4.33
CA CYS A 185 19.05 20.12 4.31
C CYS A 185 18.53 21.52 4.68
N SER A 186 17.92 22.23 3.72
CA SER A 186 17.39 23.58 3.97
C SER A 186 16.08 23.56 4.77
N ASP A 187 15.93 24.53 5.68
CA ASP A 187 14.79 24.72 6.61
C ASP A 187 13.40 24.73 5.93
N SER A 188 13.31 25.15 4.66
CA SER A 188 12.06 25.13 3.87
C SER A 188 11.59 23.72 3.50
N THR A 189 12.51 22.77 3.36
CA THR A 189 12.21 21.35 3.10
C THR A 189 11.59 20.68 4.33
N VAL A 190 12.03 21.09 5.52
CA VAL A 190 11.56 20.55 6.81
C VAL A 190 10.09 20.89 7.06
N LYS A 191 9.69 22.16 6.88
CA LYS A 191 8.28 22.58 7.00
C LYS A 191 7.35 21.89 5.99
N SER A 192 7.85 21.53 4.82
CA SER A 192 7.06 20.81 3.82
C SER A 192 6.87 19.34 4.18
N LEU A 193 7.84 18.73 4.87
CA LEU A 193 7.76 17.33 5.33
C LEU A 193 6.86 17.21 6.56
N SER A 194 6.95 18.12 7.53
CA SER A 194 6.16 18.04 8.77
C SER A 194 4.64 18.05 8.52
N SER A 195 4.18 18.68 7.45
CA SER A 195 2.76 18.66 7.06
C SER A 195 2.31 17.47 6.22
N SER A 196 3.22 16.58 5.82
CA SER A 196 2.94 15.55 4.78
C SER A 196 3.44 14.15 5.12
N LEU A 197 4.19 13.99 6.21
CA LEU A 197 4.63 12.68 6.68
C LEU A 197 3.47 11.96 7.40
N VAL A 198 3.34 10.66 7.11
CA VAL A 198 2.40 9.77 7.80
C VAL A 198 3.12 8.49 8.19
N CYS A 199 2.75 7.92 9.34
CA CYS A 199 3.27 6.65 9.82
C CYS A 199 2.16 5.87 10.52
N THR A 200 2.09 4.57 10.26
CA THR A 200 1.08 3.69 10.83
C THR A 200 1.69 2.36 11.21
N VAL A 201 1.42 1.89 12.43
CA VAL A 201 1.64 0.49 12.82
C VAL A 201 0.29 -0.22 12.73
N GLY A 202 0.11 -1.00 11.65
CA GLY A 202 -1.17 -1.64 11.34
C GLY A 202 -1.35 -3.06 11.90
N GLU A 203 -0.26 -3.73 12.28
CA GLU A 203 -0.29 -5.11 12.78
C GLU A 203 0.76 -5.27 13.90
N ILE A 204 0.35 -5.88 15.02
CA ILE A 204 1.24 -6.27 16.13
C ILE A 204 0.92 -7.72 16.48
N SER A 205 1.95 -8.56 16.53
CA SER A 205 1.85 -9.95 16.90
C SER A 205 2.79 -10.24 18.06
N THR A 206 2.42 -11.11 18.99
CA THR A 206 3.26 -11.40 20.16
C THR A 206 3.40 -12.90 20.36
N TRP A 207 4.52 -13.32 20.92
CA TRP A 207 4.75 -14.72 21.29
C TRP A 207 5.25 -14.85 22.73
N PRO A 208 4.64 -15.69 23.59
CA PRO A 208 3.63 -16.72 23.29
C PRO A 208 2.18 -16.23 23.38
N SER A 209 1.94 -14.92 23.48
CA SER A 209 0.60 -14.32 23.62
C SER A 209 -0.21 -14.92 24.79
N ALA A 210 0.31 -14.77 26.01
CA ALA A 210 -0.35 -15.25 27.23
C ALA A 210 -0.34 -14.15 28.30
N SER A 211 -1.46 -13.99 29.02
CA SER A 211 -1.66 -12.88 29.98
C SER A 211 -0.71 -12.91 31.19
N ASN A 212 -0.18 -14.07 31.54
CA ASN A 212 0.73 -14.27 32.67
C ASN A 212 2.19 -14.49 32.25
N VAL A 213 2.55 -14.18 31.00
CA VAL A 213 3.90 -14.39 30.45
C VAL A 213 4.44 -13.09 29.87
N ILE A 214 5.65 -12.70 30.28
CA ILE A 214 6.44 -11.66 29.61
C ILE A 214 6.80 -12.21 28.21
N PRO A 215 6.45 -11.54 27.11
CA PRO A 215 6.68 -12.09 25.77
C PRO A 215 8.16 -12.28 25.47
N LEU A 216 8.47 -13.25 24.62
CA LEU A 216 9.84 -13.44 24.11
C LEU A 216 10.13 -12.51 22.94
N ASN A 217 9.14 -12.33 22.05
CA ASN A 217 9.24 -11.47 20.90
C ASN A 217 7.89 -10.87 20.49
N ILE A 218 8.02 -9.75 19.77
CA ILE A 218 6.97 -9.03 19.03
C ILE A 218 7.46 -8.80 17.61
#